data_AF-A0A913XGQ9-F1
#
_entry.id   AF-A0A913XGQ9-F1
#
_cell.length_a   1.000
_cell.length_b   1.000
_cell.length_c   1.000
_cell.angle_alpha   90.00
_cell.angle_beta   90.00
_cell.angle_gamma   90.00
#
_symmetry.space_group_name_H-M   'P 1'
#
loop_
_entity.id
_entity.type
_entity.pdbx_description
1 polymer ?
#
loop_
_entity_poly.entity_id
_entity_poly.type
_entity_poly.pdbx_seq_one_letter_code
_entity_poly.pdbx_strand_id
1 'polypeptide(L)'
;MATVLAYWDIRGLAQPIRLLLNYVGEEFEDRKYACGPAKTIEAFSDFLGEKNYLAGDKITFVDFVMYELLDQHKVFDASLLEPHKNLQAFMERIEALPKIAEYMKSDKFMTRPINNPMAVFK
;
A
#
# COMPACT_ATOMS: atom_id res chain seq x y z
N MET A 1 15.19 25.72 22.34
CA MET A 1 14.99 24.86 21.16
C MET A 1 13.84 25.47 20.38
N ALA A 2 13.95 25.59 19.04
CA ALA A 2 12.84 26.08 18.24
C ALA A 2 11.68 25.07 18.25
N THR A 3 10.45 25.54 18.40
CA THR A 3 9.26 24.70 18.33
C THR A 3 9.10 24.17 16.90
N VAL A 4 8.88 22.86 16.74
CA VAL A 4 8.68 22.24 15.42
C VAL A 4 7.27 21.66 15.36
N LEU A 5 6.45 22.17 14.45
CA LEU A 5 5.19 21.56 14.09
C LEU A 5 5.45 20.52 13.00
N ALA A 6 5.52 19.26 13.39
CA ALA A 6 5.73 18.15 12.48
C ALA A 6 4.37 17.55 12.05
N TYR A 7 4.07 17.52 10.75
CA TYR A 7 2.81 16.97 10.24
C TYR A 7 2.98 16.27 8.88
N TRP A 8 2.01 15.45 8.50
CA TRP A 8 2.03 14.70 7.24
C TRP A 8 1.52 15.53 6.06
N ASP A 9 2.12 15.36 4.88
CA ASP A 9 1.65 15.93 3.62
C ASP A 9 0.51 15.09 3.04
N ILE A 10 -0.63 15.15 3.73
CA ILE A 10 -1.87 14.44 3.42
C ILE A 10 -3.04 15.43 3.39
N ARG A 11 -4.25 14.98 3.07
CA ARG A 11 -5.44 15.85 3.02
C ARG A 11 -5.85 16.48 4.38
N GLY A 12 -5.24 16.06 5.49
CA GLY A 12 -5.38 16.73 6.78
C GLY A 12 -4.50 17.99 6.85
N LEU A 13 -4.97 19.04 7.54
CA LEU A 13 -4.27 20.33 7.55
C LEU A 13 -3.65 20.73 8.89
N ALA A 14 -3.81 19.93 9.96
CA ALA A 14 -3.41 20.25 11.34
C ALA A 14 -3.65 21.74 11.75
N GLN A 15 -4.75 22.32 11.27
CA GLN A 15 -5.08 23.74 11.47
C GLN A 15 -5.24 24.15 12.93
N PRO A 16 -5.89 23.36 13.82
CA PRO A 16 -6.06 23.77 15.22
C PRO A 16 -4.74 24.06 15.94
N ILE A 17 -3.69 23.28 15.66
CA ILE A 17 -2.37 23.47 16.29
C ILE A 17 -1.66 24.70 15.72
N ARG A 18 -1.76 24.93 14.40
CA ARG A 18 -1.23 26.15 13.78
C ARG A 18 -1.90 27.41 14.33
N LEU A 19 -3.23 27.39 14.48
CA LEU A 19 -3.98 28.50 15.09
C LEU A 19 -3.54 28.75 16.53
N LEU A 20 -3.35 27.70 17.33
CA LEU A 20 -2.89 27.81 18.72
C LEU A 20 -1.50 28.43 18.82
N LEU A 21 -0.53 27.95 18.02
CA LEU A 21 0.85 28.46 18.03
C LEU A 21 0.91 29.94 17.65
N ASN A 22 0.12 30.36 16.65
CA ASN A 22 0.01 31.77 16.27
C ASN A 22 -0.69 32.60 17.36
N TYR A 23 -1.73 32.07 18.02
CA TYR A 23 -2.43 32.77 19.10
C TYR A 23 -1.51 33.07 20.29
N VAL A 24 -0.63 32.14 20.65
CA VAL A 24 0.33 32.34 21.75
C VAL A 24 1.60 33.10 21.33
N GLY A 25 1.74 33.43 20.05
CA GLY A 25 2.92 34.14 19.51
C GLY A 25 4.20 33.31 19.51
N GLU A 26 4.09 31.98 19.45
CA GLU A 26 5.25 31.08 19.43
C GLU A 26 5.72 30.88 17.99
N GLU A 27 6.98 31.24 17.72
CA GLU A 27 7.63 30.97 16.43
C GLU A 27 7.87 29.46 16.26
N PHE A 28 7.51 28.90 15.12
CA PHE A 28 7.67 27.47 14.85
C PHE A 28 8.12 27.16 13.42
N GLU A 29 8.88 26.07 13.27
CA GLU A 29 9.16 25.46 11.98
C GLU A 29 8.00 24.53 11.59
N ASP A 30 7.32 24.81 10.46
CA ASP A 30 6.33 23.89 9.88
C ASP A 30 7.04 22.84 9.03
N ARG A 31 7.22 21.64 9.61
CA ARG A 31 7.86 20.52 8.94
C ARG A 31 6.81 19.55 8.43
N LYS A 32 6.64 19.53 7.12
CA LYS A 32 5.81 18.54 6.44
C LYS A 32 6.62 17.32 6.04
N TYR A 33 6.17 16.15 6.49
CA TYR A 33 6.66 14.88 6.00
C TYR A 33 5.85 14.48 4.80
N ALA A 34 6.49 14.39 3.64
CA ALA A 34 5.90 13.70 2.51
C ALA A 34 5.49 12.29 2.97
N CYS A 35 4.32 11.83 2.52
CA CYS A 35 4.10 10.39 2.44
C CYS A 35 5.12 9.88 1.41
N GLY A 36 6.30 9.48 1.91
CA GLY A 36 7.43 9.02 1.12
C GLY A 36 7.14 7.70 0.43
N PRO A 37 8.06 7.23 -0.44
CA PRO A 37 7.76 6.16 -1.39
C PRO A 37 7.26 4.97 -0.60
N ALA A 38 6.15 4.40 -1.08
CA ALA A 38 5.80 3.02 -0.75
C ALA A 38 7.10 2.21 -0.72
N LYS A 39 7.22 1.26 0.21
CA LYS A 39 8.19 0.17 0.05
C LYS A 39 8.16 -0.20 -1.43
N THR A 40 9.26 0.03 -2.14
CA THR A 40 9.29 -0.20 -3.58
C THR A 40 8.83 -1.62 -3.82
N ILE A 41 8.19 -1.89 -4.96
CA ILE A 41 7.85 -3.28 -5.33
C ILE A 41 9.10 -4.17 -5.21
N GLU A 42 10.27 -3.61 -5.52
CA GLU A 42 11.59 -4.18 -5.23
C GLU A 42 11.79 -4.62 -3.77
N ALA A 43 11.47 -3.79 -2.77
CA ALA A 43 11.60 -4.18 -1.36
C ALA A 43 10.69 -5.37 -0.97
N PHE A 44 9.53 -5.52 -1.61
CA PHE A 44 8.69 -6.72 -1.42
C PHE A 44 9.27 -7.94 -2.13
N SER A 45 9.82 -7.75 -3.31
CA SER A 45 10.56 -8.78 -4.04
C SER A 45 11.75 -9.28 -3.20
N ASP A 46 12.56 -8.39 -2.65
CA ASP A 46 13.71 -8.73 -1.82
C ASP A 46 13.28 -9.45 -0.54
N PHE A 47 12.21 -8.98 0.10
CA PHE A 47 11.68 -9.61 1.30
C PHE A 47 11.12 -11.01 1.04
N LEU A 48 10.46 -11.22 -0.10
CA LEU A 48 9.99 -12.54 -0.52
C LEU A 48 11.19 -13.44 -0.83
N GLY A 49 12.17 -12.93 -1.57
CA GLY A 49 13.34 -13.68 -2.02
C GLY A 49 12.93 -14.95 -2.75
N GLU A 50 13.40 -16.09 -2.23
CA GLU A 50 13.09 -17.44 -2.74
C GLU A 50 11.97 -18.15 -1.98
N LYS A 51 11.37 -17.51 -0.96
CA LYS A 51 10.30 -18.12 -0.17
C LYS A 51 9.04 -18.26 -1.01
N ASN A 52 8.26 -19.30 -0.73
CA ASN A 52 6.96 -19.50 -1.39
C ASN A 52 5.90 -18.50 -0.92
N TYR A 53 5.96 -18.11 0.37
CA TYR A 53 5.07 -17.18 1.04
C TYR A 53 5.87 -16.21 1.91
N LEU A 54 5.25 -15.11 2.34
CA LEU A 54 5.94 -14.07 3.12
C LEU A 54 6.50 -14.59 4.45
N ALA A 55 5.78 -15.49 5.10
CA ALA A 55 6.16 -16.14 6.35
C ALA A 55 7.02 -17.41 6.17
N GLY A 56 7.47 -17.73 4.95
CA GLY A 56 8.25 -18.93 4.64
C GLY A 56 7.47 -19.95 3.80
N ASP A 57 7.36 -21.18 4.28
CA ASP A 57 6.79 -22.29 3.49
C ASP A 57 5.28 -22.46 3.60
N LYS A 58 4.68 -21.88 4.66
CA LYS A 58 3.24 -21.99 4.91
C LYS A 58 2.56 -20.67 4.60
N ILE A 59 1.43 -20.77 3.89
CA ILE A 59 0.55 -19.64 3.67
C ILE A 59 -0.06 -19.15 4.98
N THR A 60 -0.13 -17.85 5.13
CA THR A 60 -0.72 -17.15 6.27
C THR A 60 -1.62 -16.02 5.78
N PHE A 61 -2.35 -15.37 6.69
CA PHE A 61 -3.27 -14.30 6.30
C PHE A 61 -2.55 -13.11 5.63
N VAL A 62 -1.27 -12.89 5.94
CA VAL A 62 -0.49 -11.76 5.39
C VAL A 62 -0.23 -11.90 3.89
N ASP A 63 -0.28 -13.12 3.36
CA ASP A 63 -0.09 -13.38 1.93
C ASP A 63 -1.28 -12.87 1.10
N PHE A 64 -2.48 -12.90 1.66
CA PHE A 64 -3.68 -12.35 1.01
C PHE A 64 -3.67 -10.82 1.01
N VAL A 65 -3.18 -10.20 2.08
CA VAL A 65 -2.97 -8.73 2.14
C VAL A 65 -1.94 -8.30 1.09
N MET A 66 -0.86 -9.06 0.94
CA MET A 66 0.15 -8.81 -0.08
C MET A 66 -0.39 -9.03 -1.49
N TYR A 67 -1.15 -10.10 -1.71
CA TYR A 67 -1.79 -10.36 -2.99
C TYR A 67 -2.67 -9.19 -3.43
N GLU A 68 -3.56 -8.72 -2.55
CA GLU A 68 -4.44 -7.57 -2.84
C GLU A 68 -3.63 -6.32 -3.16
N LEU A 69 -2.58 -6.03 -2.39
CA LEU A 69 -1.69 -4.91 -2.64
C LEU A 69 -1.05 -5.02 -4.03
N LEU A 70 -0.52 -6.18 -4.41
CA LEU A 70 0.09 -6.40 -5.72
C LEU A 70 -0.93 -6.32 -6.86
N ASP A 71 -2.16 -6.81 -6.69
CA ASP A 71 -3.25 -6.66 -7.68
C ASP A 71 -3.55 -5.18 -7.93
N GLN A 72 -3.69 -4.37 -6.88
CA GLN A 72 -3.93 -2.94 -7.01
C GLN A 72 -2.79 -2.23 -7.76
N HIS A 73 -1.53 -2.57 -7.47
CA HIS A 73 -0.38 -2.00 -8.18
C HIS A 73 -0.30 -2.47 -9.63
N LYS A 74 -0.66 -3.73 -9.92
CA LYS A 74 -0.75 -4.24 -11.30
C LYS A 74 -1.78 -3.48 -12.13
N VAL A 75 -2.91 -3.11 -11.52
CA VAL A 75 -3.94 -2.28 -12.17
C VAL A 75 -3.49 -0.86 -12.36
N PHE A 76 -2.77 -0.31 -11.38
CA PHE A 76 -2.23 1.04 -11.44
C PHE A 76 -1.18 1.17 -12.55
N ASP A 77 -0.20 0.28 -12.55
CA ASP A 77 0.86 0.19 -13.55
C ASP A 77 1.49 -1.20 -13.54
N ALA A 78 1.15 -2.03 -14.53
CA ALA A 78 1.67 -3.38 -14.66
C ALA A 78 3.20 -3.43 -14.85
N SER A 79 3.81 -2.37 -15.40
CA SER A 79 5.26 -2.32 -15.64
C SER A 79 6.08 -2.40 -14.34
N LEU A 80 5.46 -2.07 -13.20
CA LEU A 80 6.07 -2.19 -11.88
C LEU A 80 6.39 -3.62 -11.48
N LEU A 81 5.68 -4.62 -12.02
CA LEU A 81 5.88 -6.04 -11.68
C LEU A 81 6.77 -6.78 -12.68
N GLU A 82 6.94 -6.25 -13.90
CA GLU A 82 7.74 -6.88 -14.97
C GLU A 82 9.16 -7.28 -14.52
N PRO A 83 9.90 -6.47 -13.74
CA PRO A 83 11.24 -6.85 -13.26
C PRO A 83 11.23 -7.97 -12.19
N HIS A 84 10.09 -8.21 -11.53
CA HIS A 84 9.99 -9.00 -10.30
C HIS A 84 9.25 -10.33 -10.52
N LYS A 85 9.94 -11.27 -11.18
CA LYS A 85 9.38 -12.61 -11.50
C LYS A 85 8.92 -13.40 -10.28
N ASN A 86 9.57 -13.23 -9.14
CA ASN A 86 9.18 -13.87 -7.87
C ASN A 86 7.82 -13.37 -7.37
N LEU A 87 7.52 -12.07 -7.51
CA LEU A 87 6.22 -11.50 -7.15
C LEU A 87 5.12 -11.95 -8.11
N GLN A 88 5.42 -12.02 -9.42
CA GLN A 88 4.48 -12.58 -10.40
C GLN A 88 4.15 -14.04 -10.08
N ALA A 89 5.18 -14.86 -9.81
CA ALA A 89 4.99 -16.26 -9.42
C ALA A 89 4.26 -16.40 -8.08
N PHE A 90 4.45 -15.47 -7.14
CA PHE A 90 3.67 -15.42 -5.89
C PHE A 90 2.19 -15.15 -6.17
N MET A 91 1.85 -14.17 -7.01
CA MET A 91 0.45 -13.89 -7.37
C MET A 91 -0.21 -15.10 -8.05
N GLU A 92 0.45 -15.70 -9.04
CA GLU A 92 -0.03 -16.92 -9.72
C GLU A 92 -0.25 -18.08 -8.74
N ARG A 93 0.63 -18.22 -7.73
CA ARG A 93 0.51 -19.25 -6.70
C ARG A 93 -0.73 -19.06 -5.84
N ILE A 94 -1.05 -17.81 -5.45
CA ILE A 94 -2.25 -17.50 -4.67
C ILE A 94 -3.51 -17.75 -5.51
N GLU A 95 -3.51 -17.31 -6.77
CA GLU A 95 -4.62 -17.51 -7.72
C GLU A 95 -4.87 -19.00 -8.02
N ALA A 96 -3.82 -19.83 -8.02
CA ALA A 96 -3.92 -21.27 -8.27
C ALA A 96 -4.43 -22.09 -7.08
N LEU A 97 -4.59 -21.50 -5.89
CA LEU A 97 -5.13 -22.22 -4.72
C LEU A 97 -6.58 -22.66 -5.02
N PRO A 98 -6.96 -23.94 -4.87
CA PRO A 98 -8.25 -24.45 -5.37
C PRO A 98 -9.46 -23.65 -4.93
N LYS A 99 -9.54 -23.28 -3.63
CA LYS A 99 -10.65 -22.48 -3.09
C LYS A 99 -10.64 -21.02 -3.55
N ILE A 100 -9.45 -20.46 -3.82
CA ILE A 100 -9.31 -19.09 -4.33
C ILE A 100 -9.68 -19.05 -5.81
N ALA A 101 -9.18 -20.00 -6.60
CA ALA A 101 -9.53 -20.18 -8.01
C ALA A 101 -11.04 -20.39 -8.21
N GLU A 102 -11.68 -21.18 -7.33
CA GLU A 102 -13.13 -21.36 -7.32
C GLU A 102 -13.85 -20.05 -6.96
N TYR A 103 -13.42 -19.37 -5.90
CA TYR A 103 -14.00 -18.09 -5.47
C TYR A 103 -13.89 -17.02 -6.57
N MET A 104 -12.74 -16.86 -7.21
CA MET A 104 -12.50 -15.87 -8.26
C MET A 104 -13.35 -16.09 -9.52
N LYS A 105 -13.84 -17.31 -9.75
CA LYS A 105 -14.76 -17.64 -10.85
C LYS A 105 -16.23 -17.47 -10.47
N SER A 106 -16.53 -17.27 -9.20
CA SER A 106 -17.90 -17.13 -8.71
C SER A 106 -18.45 -15.71 -8.94
N ASP A 107 -19.77 -15.61 -8.97
CA ASP A 107 -20.53 -14.35 -8.99
C ASP A 107 -20.32 -13.47 -7.75
N LYS A 108 -19.74 -14.04 -6.68
CA LYS A 108 -19.40 -13.33 -5.44
C LYS A 108 -18.08 -12.58 -5.52
N PHE A 109 -17.23 -12.87 -6.50
CA PHE A 109 -15.94 -12.21 -6.60
C PHE A 109 -16.11 -10.77 -7.09
N MET A 110 -15.74 -9.83 -6.23
CA MET A 110 -15.75 -8.41 -6.56
C MET A 110 -14.44 -8.04 -7.24
N THR A 111 -14.43 -8.00 -8.56
CA THR A 111 -13.23 -7.58 -9.29
C THR A 111 -12.96 -6.09 -9.12
N ARG A 112 -13.97 -5.22 -9.26
CA ARG A 112 -13.84 -3.74 -9.27
C ARG A 112 -15.18 -3.08 -8.83
N PRO A 113 -15.22 -1.77 -8.47
CA PRO A 113 -14.12 -0.78 -8.39
C PRO A 113 -13.21 -1.00 -7.18
N ILE A 114 -11.95 -0.56 -7.27
CA ILE A 114 -10.98 -0.67 -6.16
C ILE A 114 -11.26 0.44 -5.16
N ASN A 115 -11.47 1.66 -5.65
CA ASN A 115 -11.67 2.83 -4.81
C ASN A 115 -13.13 3.31 -4.82
N ASN A 116 -13.43 4.20 -3.88
CA ASN A 116 -14.71 4.91 -3.82
C ASN A 116 -14.93 5.74 -5.12
N PRO A 117 -16.18 5.90 -5.61
CA PRO A 117 -16.55 6.73 -6.75
C PRO A 117 -15.92 8.14 -6.86
N MET A 118 -15.57 8.75 -5.73
CA MET A 118 -14.95 10.08 -5.68
C MET A 118 -13.44 10.09 -5.95
N ALA A 119 -12.81 8.92 -6.05
CA ALA A 119 -11.38 8.80 -6.33
C ALA A 119 -11.07 9.03 -7.82
N VAL A 120 -9.91 9.65 -8.09
CA VAL A 120 -9.42 9.88 -9.47
C VAL A 120 -8.99 8.56 -10.12
N PHE A 121 -8.26 7.74 -9.38
CA PHE A 121 -7.93 6.37 -9.76
C PHE A 121 -9.04 5.44 -9.26
N LYS A 122 -9.74 4.78 -10.20
CA LYS A 122 -10.92 3.96 -9.92
C LYS A 122 -10.59 2.49 -9.74
#